data_AF-A0A151ZI27-F1
#
_entry.id   AF-A0A151ZI27-F1
#
_cell.length_a   1.000
_cell.length_b   1.000
_cell.length_c   1.000
_cell.angle_alpha   90.00
_cell.angle_beta   90.00
_cell.angle_gamma   90.00
#
_symmetry.space_group_name_H-M   'P 1'
#
loop_
_entity.id
_entity.type
_entity.pdbx_description
1 polymer ?
#
loop_
_entity_poly.entity_id
_entity_poly.type
_entity_poly.pdbx_seq_one_letter_code
_entity_poly.pdbx_strand_id
1 'polypeptide(L)'
;MNNINVLSLYRSILRCHRQLQEPMRSMGDQYVKSEWRLHKKVDIKTRSIFLKQWQQYLTFIELENKRKLKSTLNDNNQEIDETSQFSGKSLSEHEIQNLTKDQLFQLNKLKKETSNLFKD
;
A
#
# COMPACT_ATOMS: atom_id res chain seq x y z
N MET A 1 -17.61 12.09 -16.57
CA MET A 1 -16.22 11.74 -16.19
C MET A 1 -15.87 12.50 -14.93
N ASN A 2 -15.56 11.80 -13.83
CA ASN A 2 -15.10 12.45 -12.61
C ASN A 2 -13.73 13.09 -12.88
N ASN A 3 -13.66 14.43 -12.87
CA ASN A 3 -12.39 15.14 -12.95
C ASN A 3 -11.58 14.84 -11.68
N ILE A 4 -10.60 13.94 -11.79
CA ILE A 4 -9.70 13.61 -10.68
C ILE A 4 -8.84 14.84 -10.42
N ASN A 5 -9.07 15.49 -9.28
CA ASN A 5 -8.19 16.53 -8.81
C ASN A 5 -6.89 15.90 -8.27
N VAL A 6 -5.83 15.96 -9.08
CA VAL A 6 -4.52 15.34 -8.81
C VAL A 6 -3.94 15.78 -7.47
N LEU A 7 -4.08 17.05 -7.11
CA LEU A 7 -3.59 17.58 -5.84
C LEU A 7 -4.42 17.07 -4.66
N SER A 8 -5.73 16.92 -4.85
CA SER A 8 -6.61 16.32 -3.83
C SER A 8 -6.22 14.86 -3.59
N LEU A 9 -6.05 14.08 -4.66
CA LEU A 9 -5.64 12.67 -4.57
C LEU A 9 -4.31 12.50 -3.84
N TYR A 10 -3.30 13.28 -4.23
CA TYR A 10 -1.99 13.33 -3.57
C TYR A 10 -2.11 13.59 -2.06
N ARG A 11 -2.85 14.66 -1.69
CA ARG A 11 -3.04 15.01 -0.28
C ARG A 11 -3.80 13.93 0.48
N SER A 12 -4.82 13.34 -0.11
CA SER A 12 -5.60 12.28 0.52
C SER A 12 -4.76 11.04 0.83
N ILE A 13 -3.89 10.62 -0.09
CA ILE A 13 -2.98 9.49 0.14
C ILE A 13 -2.04 9.76 1.31
N LEU A 14 -1.36 10.91 1.31
CA LEU A 14 -0.48 11.30 2.42
C LEU A 14 -1.23 11.43 3.76
N ARG A 15 -2.51 11.82 3.73
CA ARG A 15 -3.34 11.85 4.94
C ARG A 15 -3.63 10.45 5.46
N CYS A 16 -3.93 9.50 4.59
CA CYS A 16 -4.17 8.10 4.96
C CYS A 16 -2.91 7.41 5.48
N HIS A 17 -1.73 7.75 4.94
CA HIS A 17 -0.44 7.21 5.40
C HIS A 17 -0.14 7.52 6.88
N ARG A 18 -0.72 8.57 7.45
CA ARG A 18 -0.53 8.90 8.87
C ARG A 18 -1.03 7.83 9.84
N GLN A 19 -1.86 6.91 9.38
CA GLN A 19 -2.37 5.78 10.16
C GLN A 19 -1.53 4.50 9.98
N LEU A 20 -0.52 4.54 9.09
CA LEU A 20 0.44 3.47 8.95
C LEU A 20 1.51 3.56 10.05
N GLN A 21 1.95 2.40 10.54
CA GLN A 21 3.08 2.31 11.48
C GLN A 21 4.39 2.54 10.73
N GLU A 22 5.43 3.00 11.43
CA GLU A 22 6.77 3.06 10.87
C GLU A 22 7.36 1.64 10.74
N PRO A 23 8.20 1.36 9.74
CA PRO A 23 8.73 2.28 8.73
C PRO A 23 7.83 2.48 7.49
N MET A 24 6.67 1.81 7.44
CA MET A 24 5.81 1.78 6.25
C MET A 24 5.34 3.17 5.84
N ARG A 25 5.01 4.03 6.82
CA ARG A 25 4.63 5.42 6.57
C ARG A 25 5.75 6.19 5.88
N SER A 26 6.95 6.22 6.47
CA SER A 26 8.08 6.97 5.90
C SER A 26 8.43 6.49 4.49
N MET A 27 8.49 5.17 4.28
CA MET A 27 8.76 4.58 2.97
C MET A 27 7.67 4.96 1.94
N GLY A 28 6.40 4.84 2.31
CA GLY A 28 5.28 5.19 1.45
C GLY A 28 5.23 6.68 1.09
N ASP A 29 5.48 7.56 2.07
CA ASP A 29 5.52 9.01 1.85
C ASP A 29 6.63 9.42 0.89
N GLN A 30 7.83 8.82 1.02
CA GLN A 30 8.94 9.08 0.11
C GLN A 30 8.61 8.62 -1.31
N TYR A 31 8.06 7.41 -1.46
CA TYR A 31 7.66 6.86 -2.75
C TYR A 31 6.59 7.70 -3.44
N VAL A 32 5.52 8.08 -2.73
CA VAL A 32 4.47 8.97 -3.26
C VAL A 32 5.06 10.30 -3.74
N LYS A 33 5.97 10.90 -2.97
CA LYS A 33 6.60 12.17 -3.35
C LYS A 33 7.48 12.03 -4.60
N SER A 34 8.27 10.96 -4.72
CA SER A 34 9.11 10.73 -5.90
C SER A 34 8.27 10.49 -7.14
N GLU A 35 7.26 9.62 -7.03
CA GLU A 35 6.41 9.25 -8.15
C GLU A 35 5.60 10.44 -8.69
N TRP A 36 5.04 11.28 -7.81
CA TRP A 36 4.33 12.50 -8.26
C TRP A 36 5.23 13.49 -8.98
N ARG A 37 6.51 13.59 -8.58
CA ARG A 37 7.49 14.45 -9.26
C ARG A 37 7.85 13.91 -10.63
N LEU A 38 8.09 12.61 -10.74
CA LEU A 38 8.40 11.93 -12.00
C LEU A 38 7.22 12.05 -12.99
N HIS A 39 6.00 11.91 -12.48
CA HIS A 39 4.79 11.92 -13.32
C HIS A 39 4.28 13.33 -13.69
N LYS A 40 5.02 14.40 -13.37
CA LYS A 40 4.60 15.77 -13.71
C LYS A 40 4.58 16.06 -15.21
N LYS A 41 5.46 15.40 -15.98
CA LYS A 41 5.69 15.68 -17.41
C LYS A 41 5.32 14.53 -18.35
N VAL A 42 4.74 13.43 -17.85
CA VAL A 42 4.27 12.31 -18.69
C VAL A 42 3.03 12.69 -19.48
N ASP A 43 2.84 11.93 -20.57
CA ASP A 43 1.70 12.02 -21.47
C ASP A 43 0.36 11.73 -20.76
N ILE A 44 -0.72 12.15 -21.42
CA ILE A 44 -2.07 12.09 -20.85
C ILE A 44 -2.52 10.63 -20.60
N LYS A 45 -2.13 9.67 -21.44
CA LYS A 45 -2.56 8.27 -21.29
C LYS A 45 -1.90 7.65 -20.07
N THR A 46 -0.58 7.78 -19.97
CA THR A 46 0.20 7.29 -18.81
C THR A 46 -0.29 7.94 -17.52
N ARG A 47 -0.53 9.26 -17.54
CA ARG A 47 -1.09 9.99 -16.39
C ARG A 47 -2.45 9.44 -15.98
N SER A 48 -3.35 9.17 -16.93
CA SER A 48 -4.69 8.65 -16.64
C SER A 48 -4.64 7.28 -15.96
N ILE A 49 -3.80 6.38 -16.47
CA ILE A 49 -3.58 5.05 -15.88
C ILE A 49 -3.06 5.19 -14.45
N PHE A 50 -2.03 6.03 -14.25
CA PHE A 50 -1.46 6.30 -12.94
C PHE A 50 -2.52 6.82 -11.96
N LEU A 51 -3.27 7.87 -12.32
CA LEU A 51 -4.31 8.44 -11.45
C LEU A 51 -5.39 7.41 -11.07
N LYS A 52 -5.78 6.53 -12.00
CA LYS A 52 -6.71 5.44 -11.71
C LYS A 52 -6.13 4.48 -10.67
N GLN A 53 -4.87 4.06 -10.83
CA GLN A 53 -4.20 3.17 -9.88
C GLN A 53 -4.08 3.80 -8.49
N TRP A 54 -3.73 5.09 -8.40
CA TRP A 54 -3.66 5.80 -7.12
C TRP A 54 -5.01 5.96 -6.44
N GLN A 55 -6.08 6.12 -7.21
CA GLN A 55 -7.42 6.14 -6.66
C GLN A 55 -7.83 4.77 -6.08
N GLN A 56 -7.46 3.68 -6.76
CA GLN A 56 -7.65 2.32 -6.25
C GLN A 56 -6.82 2.08 -4.98
N TYR A 57 -5.56 2.52 -4.97
CA TYR A 57 -4.69 2.44 -3.81
C TYR A 57 -5.22 3.24 -2.61
N LEU A 58 -5.69 4.48 -2.82
CA LEU A 58 -6.32 5.28 -1.76
C LEU A 58 -7.53 4.56 -1.18
N THR A 59 -8.41 4.03 -2.05
CA THR A 59 -9.60 3.28 -1.62
C THR A 59 -9.22 2.07 -0.77
N PHE A 60 -8.15 1.36 -1.15
CA PHE A 60 -7.63 0.23 -0.40
C PHE A 60 -7.13 0.65 1.00
N ILE A 61 -6.26 1.67 1.11
CA ILE A 61 -5.75 2.10 2.41
C ILE A 61 -6.89 2.63 3.30
N GLU A 62 -7.83 3.39 2.74
CA GLU A 62 -8.99 3.88 3.50
C GLU A 62 -9.83 2.74 4.08
N LEU A 63 -10.00 1.65 3.33
CA LEU A 63 -10.70 0.46 3.81
C LEU A 63 -9.92 -0.24 4.93
N GLU A 64 -8.62 -0.43 4.76
CA GLU A 64 -7.74 -1.03 5.78
C GLU A 64 -7.75 -0.23 7.08
N ASN A 65 -7.62 1.09 6.97
CA ASN A 65 -7.72 2.02 8.08
C ASN A 65 -9.06 1.93 8.82
N LYS A 66 -10.17 1.82 8.07
CA LYS A 66 -11.51 1.61 8.65
C LYS A 66 -11.63 0.25 9.34
N ARG A 67 -11.05 -0.82 8.78
CA ARG A 67 -11.03 -2.16 9.40
C ARG A 67 -10.29 -2.14 10.72
N LYS A 68 -9.11 -1.53 10.77
CA LYS A 68 -8.31 -1.35 12.00
C LYS A 68 -9.11 -0.61 13.08
N LEU A 69 -9.74 0.51 12.72
CA LEU A 69 -10.56 1.29 13.66
C LEU A 69 -11.75 0.48 14.21
N LYS A 70 -12.43 -0.31 13.38
CA LYS A 70 -13.53 -1.18 13.83
C LYS A 70 -13.06 -2.29 14.77
N SER A 71 -11.88 -2.87 14.52
CA SER A 71 -11.29 -3.85 15.43
C SER A 71 -11.07 -3.26 16.82
N THR A 72 -10.44 -2.07 16.89
CA THR A 72 -10.15 -1.41 18.17
C THR A 72 -11.38 -1.02 18.99
N LEU A 73 -12.55 -0.89 18.35
CA LEU A 73 -13.81 -0.52 19.01
C LEU A 73 -14.60 -1.74 19.53
N ASN A 74 -14.33 -2.94 19.00
CA ASN A 74 -15.04 -4.16 19.37
C ASN A 74 -14.31 -5.01 20.42
N ASP A 75 -13.03 -4.74 20.69
CA ASP A 75 -12.22 -5.50 21.63
C ASP A 75 -12.36 -5.00 23.07
N ASN A 76 -13.37 -5.54 23.77
CA ASN A 76 -13.49 -5.36 25.23
C ASN A 76 -12.82 -6.47 26.05
N ASN A 77 -12.29 -7.57 25.48
CA ASN A 77 -11.57 -8.64 26.24
C ASN A 77 -10.99 -9.77 25.34
N GLN A 78 -10.15 -9.49 24.32
CA GLN A 78 -9.41 -10.56 23.64
C GLN A 78 -7.93 -10.22 23.46
N GLU A 79 -7.09 -11.23 23.73
CA GLU A 79 -5.64 -11.20 23.59
C GLU A 79 -5.24 -10.71 22.20
N ILE A 80 -4.20 -9.88 22.14
CA ILE A 80 -3.65 -9.32 20.91
C ILE A 80 -3.04 -10.47 20.12
N ASP A 81 -3.79 -11.06 19.19
CA ASP A 81 -3.25 -11.96 18.19
C ASP A 81 -2.38 -11.12 17.23
N GLU A 82 -1.06 -11.34 17.25
CA GLU A 82 -0.08 -10.61 16.43
C GLU A 82 -0.42 -10.66 14.93
N THR A 83 -1.19 -11.67 14.48
CA THR A 83 -1.68 -11.74 13.10
C THR A 83 -2.68 -10.63 12.74
N SER A 84 -3.36 -10.02 13.71
CA SER A 84 -4.26 -8.86 13.48
C SER A 84 -3.49 -7.57 13.13
N GLN A 85 -2.17 -7.56 13.26
CA GLN A 85 -1.36 -6.37 13.01
C GLN A 85 -0.82 -6.27 11.57
N PHE A 86 -0.94 -7.34 10.78
CA PHE A 86 -0.50 -7.33 9.39
C PHE A 86 -1.36 -6.38 8.54
N SER A 87 -0.74 -5.34 7.98
CA SER A 87 -1.38 -4.46 7.00
C SER A 87 -0.93 -4.79 5.59
N GLY A 88 -1.89 -5.14 4.73
CA GLY A 88 -1.61 -5.45 3.33
C GLY A 88 -2.65 -6.38 2.72
N LYS A 89 -2.58 -6.55 1.40
CA LYS A 89 -3.37 -7.54 0.69
C LYS A 89 -2.52 -8.80 0.52
N SER A 90 -3.03 -9.94 0.99
CA SER A 90 -2.41 -11.23 0.66
C SER A 90 -2.52 -11.48 -0.85
N LEU A 91 -1.43 -11.94 -1.47
CA LEU A 91 -1.43 -12.32 -2.88
C LEU A 91 -2.21 -13.61 -3.05
N SER A 92 -3.23 -13.59 -3.90
CA SER A 92 -3.95 -14.81 -4.29
C SER A 92 -3.07 -15.71 -5.15
N GLU A 93 -3.37 -17.00 -5.15
CA GLU A 93 -2.70 -18.01 -6.00
C GLU A 93 -2.61 -17.57 -7.46
N HIS A 94 -3.71 -17.03 -8.00
CA HIS A 94 -3.77 -16.51 -9.37
C HIS A 94 -2.87 -15.27 -9.58
N GLU A 95 -2.73 -14.38 -8.61
CA GLU A 95 -1.81 -13.24 -8.71
C GLU A 95 -0.35 -13.71 -8.73
N ILE A 96 -0.01 -14.74 -7.95
CA ILE A 96 1.32 -15.34 -7.93
C ILE A 96 1.65 -15.98 -9.28
N GLN A 97 0.69 -16.69 -9.89
CA GLN A 97 0.87 -17.34 -11.19
C GLN A 97 1.07 -16.35 -12.34
N ASN A 98 0.56 -15.12 -12.22
CA ASN A 98 0.74 -14.08 -13.23
C ASN A 98 2.07 -13.31 -13.12
N LEU A 99 2.88 -13.58 -12.10
CA LEU A 99 4.20 -12.96 -11.97
C LEU A 99 5.16 -13.51 -13.03
N THR A 100 6.00 -12.65 -13.59
CA THR A 100 7.11 -13.09 -14.45
C THR A 100 8.13 -13.88 -13.63
N LYS A 101 8.98 -14.67 -14.31
CA LYS A 101 10.07 -15.40 -13.65
C LYS A 101 10.97 -14.49 -12.82
N ASP A 102 11.27 -13.29 -13.33
CA ASP A 102 12.09 -12.30 -12.64
C ASP A 102 11.39 -11.71 -11.42
N GLN A 103 10.09 -11.41 -11.53
CA GLN A 103 9.29 -10.92 -10.40
C GLN A 103 9.17 -11.97 -9.30
N LEU A 104 8.96 -13.24 -9.67
CA LEU A 104 8.93 -14.36 -8.74
C LEU A 104 10.28 -14.55 -8.04
N PHE A 105 11.39 -14.41 -8.79
CA PHE A 105 12.74 -14.46 -8.22
C PHE A 105 12.95 -13.31 -7.22
N GLN A 106 12.60 -12.07 -7.58
CA GLN A 106 12.71 -10.91 -6.69
C GLN A 106 11.85 -11.08 -5.43
N LEU A 107 10.63 -11.59 -5.56
CA LEU A 107 9.74 -11.86 -4.44
C LEU A 107 10.34 -12.90 -3.48
N ASN A 108 10.88 -13.99 -4.02
CA ASN A 108 11.54 -15.02 -3.22
C ASN A 108 12.81 -14.48 -2.54
N LYS A 109 13.59 -13.67 -3.24
CA LYS A 109 14.76 -13.00 -2.67
C LYS A 109 14.37 -12.10 -1.50
N LEU A 110 13.35 -11.26 -1.70
CA LEU A 110 12.81 -10.38 -0.65
C LEU A 110 12.34 -11.20 0.56
N LYS A 111 11.57 -12.27 0.34
CA LYS A 111 11.11 -13.17 1.41
C LYS A 111 12.26 -13.75 2.24
N LYS A 112 13.36 -14.14 1.59
CA LYS A 112 14.55 -14.67 2.26
C LYS A 112 15.27 -13.60 3.05
N GLU A 113 15.43 -12.41 2.48
CA GLU A 113 16.08 -11.27 3.13
C GLU A 113 15.30 -10.82 4.38
N THR A 114 13.98 -10.72 4.29
CA THR A 114 13.15 -10.34 5.44
C THR A 114 13.16 -11.42 6.52
N SER A 115 13.10 -12.71 6.15
CA SER A 115 13.15 -13.82 7.12
C SER A 115 14.48 -13.90 7.88
N ASN A 116 15.58 -13.44 7.27
CA ASN A 116 16.88 -13.38 7.94
C ASN A 116 16.97 -12.21 8.92
N LEU A 117 16.22 -11.13 8.70
CA LEU A 117 16.21 -9.96 9.59
C LEU A 117 15.57 -10.24 10.96
N PHE A 118 14.70 -11.24 11.03
CA PHE A 118 13.96 -11.60 12.25
C PHE A 118 14.50 -12.87 12.92
N LYS A 119 15.72 -13.30 12.60
CA LYS A 119 16.34 -14.55 13.08
C LYS A 119 17.33 -14.37 14.25
N ASP A 120 17.32 -13.22 14.91
CA ASP A 120 18.09 -12.98 16.13
C ASP A 120 17.42 -13.63 17.36
#